data_AF-A0A5P9P2Z9-F1
#
_entry.id   AF-A0A5P9P2Z9-F1
#
_cell.length_a   1.000
_cell.length_b   1.000
_cell.length_c   1.000
_cell.angle_alpha   90.00
_cell.angle_beta   90.00
_cell.angle_gamma   90.00
#
_symmetry.space_group_name_H-M   'P 1'
#
loop_
_entity.id
_entity.type
_entity.pdbx_description
1 polymer ?
#
loop_
_entity_poly.entity_id
_entity_poly.type
_entity_poly.pdbx_seq_one_letter_code
_entity_poly.pdbx_strand_id
1 'polypeptide(L)'
;MTDTTVEDIEHTLDRATDLEADAAVDELRTAKRELEALETDPSVDDDRRKALENRLEQRIREVKNRDAYDSELGAAMNPKDEDAP
;
A
#
# COMPACT_ATOMS: atom_id res chain seq x y z
N MET A 1 10.02 -4.99 -19.36
CA MET A 1 9.06 -5.87 -18.68
C MET A 1 9.83 -6.41 -17.51
N THR A 2 9.47 -5.97 -16.31
CA THR A 2 10.04 -6.55 -15.09
C THR A 2 9.55 -8.00 -15.02
N ASP A 3 10.47 -8.95 -14.83
CA ASP A 3 10.16 -10.36 -14.52
C ASP A 3 9.56 -10.46 -13.11
N THR A 4 8.52 -9.68 -12.83
CA THR A 4 7.87 -9.62 -11.51
C THR A 4 6.93 -10.80 -11.40
N THR A 5 7.16 -11.65 -10.40
CA THR A 5 6.30 -12.81 -10.12
C THR A 5 5.26 -12.50 -9.06
N VAL A 6 4.27 -13.38 -8.91
CA VAL A 6 3.28 -13.30 -7.81
C VAL A 6 3.98 -13.34 -6.44
N GLU A 7 5.08 -14.09 -6.31
CA GLU A 7 5.85 -14.16 -5.06
C GLU A 7 6.58 -12.85 -4.74
N ASP A 8 7.09 -12.16 -5.75
CA ASP A 8 7.71 -10.83 -5.56
C ASP A 8 6.68 -9.79 -5.08
N ILE A 9 5.44 -9.90 -5.59
CA ILE A 9 4.31 -9.04 -5.18
C ILE A 9 3.89 -9.35 -3.74
N GLU A 10 3.86 -10.63 -3.35
CA GLU A 10 3.62 -11.04 -1.97
C GLU A 10 4.70 -10.50 -1.02
N HIS A 11 5.98 -10.61 -1.41
CA HIS A 11 7.08 -10.04 -0.64
C HIS A 11 6.99 -8.51 -0.53
N THR A 12 6.52 -7.84 -1.59
CA THR A 12 6.31 -6.38 -1.58
C THR A 12 5.18 -5.98 -0.63
N LEU A 13 4.08 -6.76 -0.60
CA LEU A 13 2.98 -6.55 0.34
C LEU A 13 3.45 -6.63 1.79
N ASP A 14 4.29 -7.61 2.11
CA ASP A 14 4.86 -7.77 3.45
C ASP A 14 5.80 -6.61 3.78
N ARG A 15 6.74 -6.28 2.88
CA ARG A 15 7.69 -5.18 3.10
C ARG A 15 7.02 -3.81 3.28
N ALA A 16 5.86 -3.59 2.67
CA ALA A 16 5.12 -2.33 2.81
C ALA A 16 4.68 -2.03 4.26
N THR A 17 4.74 -3.00 5.19
CA THR A 17 4.55 -2.73 6.63
C THR A 17 5.64 -1.89 7.25
N ASP A 18 6.84 -1.96 6.69
CA ASP A 18 8.04 -1.37 7.26
C ASP A 18 8.37 -0.01 6.63
N LEU A 19 7.58 0.41 5.64
CA LEU A 19 7.74 1.67 4.93
C LEU A 19 6.87 2.78 5.53
N GLU A 20 7.32 4.02 5.35
CA GLU A 20 6.51 5.22 5.60
C GLU A 20 5.24 5.21 4.74
N ALA A 21 4.17 5.88 5.19
CA ALA A 21 2.86 5.73 4.58
C ALA A 21 2.82 6.05 3.07
N ASP A 22 3.43 7.16 2.66
CA ASP A 22 3.50 7.54 1.24
C ASP A 22 4.29 6.53 0.41
N ALA A 23 5.47 6.13 0.89
CA ALA A 23 6.32 5.14 0.23
C ALA A 23 5.62 3.76 0.13
N ALA A 24 4.95 3.34 1.21
CA ALA A 24 4.17 2.11 1.24
C ALA A 24 3.03 2.15 0.22
N VAL A 25 2.29 3.26 0.12
CA VAL A 25 1.20 3.40 -0.85
C VAL A 25 1.70 3.34 -2.28
N ASP A 26 2.82 3.99 -2.58
CA ASP A 26 3.39 4.00 -3.94
C ASP A 26 3.92 2.63 -4.36
N GLU A 27 4.59 1.91 -3.46
CA GLU A 27 5.04 0.53 -3.69
C GLU A 27 3.84 -0.40 -3.90
N LEU A 28 2.83 -0.36 -3.02
CA LEU A 28 1.63 -1.20 -3.14
C LEU A 28 0.84 -0.93 -4.43
N ARG A 29 0.79 0.32 -4.89
CA ARG A 29 0.16 0.69 -6.19
C ARG A 29 0.96 0.19 -7.38
N THR A 30 2.27 0.13 -7.26
CA THR A 30 3.15 -0.42 -8.30
C THR A 30 2.96 -1.93 -8.38
N ALA A 31 3.01 -2.61 -7.24
CA ALA A 31 2.74 -4.04 -7.12
C ALA A 31 1.35 -4.42 -7.67
N LYS A 32 0.32 -3.59 -7.45
CA LYS A 32 -1.01 -3.80 -8.05
C LYS A 32 -0.98 -3.76 -9.58
N ARG A 33 -0.31 -2.77 -10.17
CA ARG A 33 -0.20 -2.65 -11.64
C ARG A 33 0.59 -3.81 -12.25
N GLU A 34 1.61 -4.30 -11.54
CA GLU A 34 2.36 -5.48 -11.96
C GLU A 34 1.50 -6.75 -11.87
N LEU A 35 0.67 -6.88 -10.82
CA LEU A 35 -0.29 -7.97 -10.70
C LEU A 35 -1.36 -7.96 -11.81
N GLU A 36 -1.84 -6.78 -12.20
CA GLU A 36 -2.75 -6.59 -13.33
C GLU A 36 -2.07 -7.01 -14.65
N ALA A 37 -0.77 -6.72 -14.83
CA ALA A 37 -0.03 -7.16 -16.01
C ALA A 37 0.10 -8.69 -16.11
N LEU A 38 0.11 -9.39 -14.96
CA LEU A 38 0.13 -10.85 -14.89
C LEU A 38 -1.23 -11.51 -15.24
N GLU A 39 -2.31 -10.75 -15.41
CA GLU A 39 -3.62 -11.30 -15.80
C GLU A 39 -3.60 -12.05 -17.15
N THR A 40 -2.70 -11.64 -18.05
CA THR A 40 -2.58 -12.30 -19.36
C THR A 40 -1.71 -13.56 -19.34
N ASP A 41 -1.10 -13.90 -18.21
CA ASP A 41 -0.22 -15.06 -18.07
C ASP A 41 -1.03 -16.31 -17.69
N PRO A 42 -1.13 -17.32 -18.58
CA PRO A 42 -1.88 -18.54 -18.31
C PRO A 42 -1.21 -19.46 -17.27
N SER A 43 0.03 -19.18 -16.85
CA SER A 43 0.73 -19.92 -15.79
C SER A 43 0.40 -19.39 -14.39
N VAL A 44 -0.23 -18.22 -14.31
CA VAL A 44 -0.64 -17.60 -13.05
C VAL A 44 -2.03 -18.11 -12.65
N ASP A 45 -2.15 -18.57 -11.41
CA ASP A 45 -3.43 -18.97 -10.85
C ASP A 45 -4.32 -17.73 -10.64
N ASP A 46 -5.44 -17.69 -11.36
CA ASP A 46 -6.38 -16.56 -11.33
C ASP A 46 -7.01 -16.31 -9.96
N ASP A 47 -7.26 -17.37 -9.19
CA ASP A 47 -7.83 -17.23 -7.84
C ASP A 47 -6.78 -16.67 -6.88
N ARG A 48 -5.53 -17.15 -6.98
CA ARG A 48 -4.40 -16.60 -6.21
C ARG A 48 -4.16 -15.13 -6.57
N ARG A 49 -4.17 -14.79 -7.86
CA ARG A 49 -4.01 -13.41 -8.35
C ARG A 49 -5.09 -12.50 -7.78
N LYS A 50 -6.36 -12.86 -7.91
CA LYS A 50 -7.48 -12.06 -7.38
C LYS A 50 -7.44 -11.93 -5.86
N ALA A 51 -7.07 -12.99 -5.15
CA ALA A 51 -6.90 -12.92 -3.70
C ALA A 51 -5.81 -11.91 -3.30
N LEU A 52 -4.69 -11.90 -4.04
CA LEU A 52 -3.60 -10.97 -3.81
C LEU A 52 -3.98 -9.53 -4.17
N GLU A 53 -4.73 -9.32 -5.25
CA GLU A 53 -5.24 -8.01 -5.65
C GLU A 53 -6.11 -7.40 -4.54
N ASN A 54 -7.06 -8.17 -4.02
CA ASN A 54 -7.90 -7.73 -2.90
C ASN A 54 -7.08 -7.36 -1.65
N ARG A 55 -6.02 -8.13 -1.35
CA ARG A 55 -5.13 -7.83 -0.21
C ARG A 55 -4.36 -6.53 -0.43
N LEU A 56 -3.83 -6.29 -1.63
CA LEU A 56 -3.14 -5.04 -1.97
C LEU A 56 -4.07 -3.84 -1.80
N GLU A 57 -5.32 -3.93 -2.28
CA GLU A 57 -6.31 -2.87 -2.14
C GLU A 57 -6.65 -2.58 -0.67
N GLN A 58 -6.90 -3.63 0.11
CA GLN A 58 -7.15 -3.51 1.53
C GLN A 58 -5.97 -2.82 2.23
N ARG A 59 -4.75 -3.24 1.95
CA ARG A 59 -3.54 -2.70 2.56
C ARG A 59 -3.34 -1.22 2.23
N ILE A 60 -3.52 -0.83 0.97
CA ILE A 60 -3.45 0.58 0.55
C ILE A 60 -4.44 1.43 1.36
N ARG A 61 -5.66 0.93 1.55
CA ARG A 61 -6.68 1.64 2.34
C ARG A 61 -6.30 1.75 3.81
N GLU A 62 -5.79 0.68 4.41
CA GLU A 62 -5.31 0.68 5.80
C GLU A 62 -4.17 1.68 6.02
N VAL A 63 -3.18 1.70 5.14
CA VAL A 63 -2.04 2.63 5.24
C VAL A 63 -2.51 4.08 5.15
N LYS A 64 -3.37 4.40 4.18
CA LYS A 64 -3.94 5.75 4.03
C LYS A 64 -4.78 6.19 5.22
N ASN A 65 -5.58 5.28 5.77
CA ASN A 65 -6.38 5.58 6.94
C ASN A 65 -5.48 5.84 8.15
N ARG A 66 -4.46 4.99 8.38
CA ARG A 66 -3.49 5.17 9.47
C ARG A 66 -2.80 6.53 9.37
N ASP A 67 -2.32 6.89 8.19
CA ASP A 67 -1.64 8.17 7.96
C ASP A 67 -2.55 9.39 8.22
N ALA A 68 -3.82 9.31 7.81
CA ALA A 68 -4.80 10.34 8.11
C ALA A 68 -5.03 10.49 9.63
N TYR A 69 -5.16 9.38 10.35
CA TYR A 69 -5.31 9.40 11.81
C TYR A 69 -4.05 9.90 12.55
N ASP A 70 -2.86 9.48 12.13
CA ASP A 70 -1.59 9.93 12.71
C ASP A 70 -1.37 11.44 12.46
N SER A 71 -1.73 11.91 11.27
CA SER A 71 -1.69 13.33 10.90
C SER A 71 -2.72 14.16 11.69
N GLU A 72 -3.93 13.63 11.93
CA GLU A 72 -4.95 14.30 12.76
C GLU A 72 -4.54 14.37 14.24
N LEU A 73 -3.90 13.33 14.79
CA LEU A 73 -3.35 13.33 16.15
C LEU A 73 -2.18 14.33 16.29
N GLY A 74 -1.32 14.42 15.27
CA GLY A 74 -0.26 15.42 15.21
C GLY A 74 -0.78 16.86 15.12
N ALA A 75 -1.87 17.09 14.37
CA ALA A 75 -2.53 18.38 14.26
C ALA A 75 -3.28 18.78 15.54
N ALA A 76 -3.87 17.81 16.26
CA ALA A 76 -4.57 18.06 17.52
C ALA A 76 -3.61 18.31 18.71
N MET A 77 -2.37 17.80 18.65
CA MET A 77 -1.32 18.02 19.67
C MET A 77 -0.47 19.28 19.44
N ASN A 78 -0.70 19.99 18.34
CA ASN A 78 -0.07 21.29 18.09
C ASN A 78 -1.16 22.33 17.83
N PRO A 79 -1.92 22.76 18.86
CA PRO A 79 -2.58 24.04 18.77
C PRO A 79 -1.44 25.03 18.57
N LYS A 80 -1.40 25.69 17.42
CA LYS A 80 -0.60 26.90 17.32
C LYS A 80 -1.17 27.86 18.35
N ASP A 81 -0.56 27.87 19.53
CA ASP A 81 -0.65 28.93 20.52
C ASP A 81 -0.06 30.19 19.86
N GLU A 82 -0.86 30.82 18.99
CA GLU A 82 -0.60 32.15 18.45
C GLU A 82 -1.43 33.22 19.19
N ASP A 83 -1.83 32.93 20.43
CA ASP A 83 -2.48 33.92 21.32
C ASP A 83 -1.78 33.93 22.69
N ALA A 84 -0.49 34.31 22.68
CA ALA A 84 0.19 34.81 23.87
C ALA A 84 0.11 36.36 23.84
N PRO A 85 -0.37 37.01 24.92
CA PRO A 85 -0.69 38.44 24.95
C PRO A 85 0.54 39.37 24.84
#